data_AF-D6A714-F1
#
_entry.id   AF-D6A714-F1
#
_cell.length_a   1.000
_cell.length_b   1.000
_cell.length_c   1.000
_cell.angle_alpha   90.00
_cell.angle_beta   90.00
_cell.angle_gamma   90.00
#
_symmetry.space_group_name_H-M   'P 1'
#
loop_
_entity.id
_entity.type
_entity.pdbx_description
1 polymer ?
#
loop_
_entity_poly.entity_id
_entity_poly.type
_entity_poly.pdbx_seq_one_letter_code
_entity_poly.pdbx_strand_id
1 'polypeptide(L)'
;MRCRYAVAMAQKDGAEPVFVRSRWGTNRYVYNPDSPVGRALIVGSLLFGGIGMYVLHNNSSWSEGELRNAVHAAMAGLNAGPTEVGGWRGGYTQVISEAIKDSGEGPEHGSLHVSAYREWGDGGGAPVADRFEVRSDDVEDVYCLSVSPPEPETFTVVSVDLVVTVDAGRC
;
A
#
# COMPACT_ATOMS: atom_id res chain seq x y z
N MET A 1 19.73 45.24 54.38
CA MET A 1 19.26 45.21 52.97
C MET A 1 18.35 44.01 52.79
N ARG A 2 17.11 44.22 52.35
CA ARG A 2 16.08 43.18 52.16
C ARG A 2 16.27 42.56 50.76
N CYS A 3 16.70 41.31 50.66
CA CYS A 3 16.52 40.54 49.42
C CYS A 3 15.21 39.76 49.53
N ARG A 4 14.24 40.20 48.73
CA ARG A 4 12.92 39.57 48.58
C ARG A 4 13.12 38.18 47.96
N TYR A 5 12.65 37.17 48.66
CA TYR A 5 12.45 35.82 48.13
C TYR A 5 11.31 35.91 47.10
N ALA A 6 11.65 35.74 45.82
CA ALA A 6 10.64 35.51 44.80
C ALA A 6 10.08 34.10 45.06
N VAL A 7 8.85 34.05 45.57
CA VAL A 7 8.04 32.85 45.65
C VAL A 7 7.76 32.41 44.22
N ALA A 8 8.55 31.47 43.71
CA ALA A 8 8.13 30.68 42.56
C ALA A 8 7.00 29.79 43.08
N MET A 9 5.78 30.13 42.68
CA MET A 9 4.56 29.43 43.09
C MET A 9 4.71 27.93 42.84
N ALA A 10 4.78 27.17 43.93
CA ALA A 10 4.57 25.74 43.92
C ALA A 10 3.14 25.50 43.44
N GLN A 11 3.00 25.11 42.17
CA GLN A 11 1.74 24.62 41.65
C GLN A 11 1.57 23.17 42.15
N LYS A 12 0.59 23.04 43.05
CA LYS A 12 -0.15 21.86 43.51
C LYS A 12 0.22 20.49 42.92
N ASP A 13 0.54 19.61 43.86
CA ASP A 13 0.06 18.22 43.99
C ASP A 13 0.39 17.23 42.85
N GLY A 14 1.51 16.52 43.01
CA GLY A 14 1.71 15.17 42.44
C GLY A 14 2.48 15.03 41.13
N ALA A 15 2.77 16.11 40.41
CA ALA A 15 3.49 16.04 39.14
C ALA A 15 5.01 16.19 39.31
N GLU A 16 5.73 15.07 39.33
CA GLU A 16 7.19 15.08 39.36
C GLU A 16 7.75 15.69 38.06
N PRO A 17 8.64 16.71 38.13
CA PRO A 17 9.07 17.49 36.98
C PRO A 17 9.93 16.66 36.01
N VAL A 18 9.63 16.77 34.71
CA VAL A 18 10.31 16.04 33.62
C VAL A 18 11.78 16.47 33.46
N PHE A 19 12.09 17.73 33.80
CA PHE A 19 13.44 18.26 33.82
C PHE A 19 13.80 18.72 35.23
N VAL A 20 14.82 18.12 35.82
CA VAL A 20 15.35 18.49 37.14
C VAL A 20 16.67 19.22 36.97
N ARG A 21 16.92 20.22 37.82
CA ARG A 21 18.18 20.95 37.82
C ARG A 21 19.28 20.10 38.47
N SER A 22 20.36 19.85 37.74
CA SER A 22 21.56 19.17 38.27
C SER A 22 22.18 20.00 39.39
N ARG A 23 22.48 19.36 40.52
CA ARG A 23 23.22 19.96 41.65
C ARG A 23 24.73 19.73 41.56
N TRP A 24 25.22 19.07 40.52
CA TRP A 24 26.63 18.76 40.34
C TRP A 24 27.33 19.87 39.53
N GLY A 25 27.60 21.01 40.18
CA GLY A 25 28.49 22.08 39.72
C GLY A 25 28.04 22.92 38.52
N THR A 26 27.19 22.38 37.65
CA THR A 26 26.60 23.10 36.52
C THR A 26 25.09 23.04 36.65
N ASN A 27 24.46 24.21 36.69
CA ASN A 27 23.04 24.40 36.93
C ASN A 27 22.18 24.01 35.70
N ARG A 28 22.53 22.89 35.05
CA ARG A 28 21.94 22.36 33.81
C ARG A 28 20.71 21.53 34.12
N TYR A 29 19.73 21.56 33.23
CA TYR A 29 18.54 20.72 33.32
C TYR A 29 18.85 19.32 32.79
N VAL A 30 18.46 18.29 33.54
CA VAL A 30 18.65 16.87 33.21
C VAL A 30 17.27 16.21 33.21
N TYR A 31 17.05 15.31 32.27
CA TYR A 31 15.80 14.55 32.16
C TYR A 31 15.62 13.63 33.38
N ASN A 32 14.44 13.65 34.00
CA ASN A 32 14.06 12.74 35.07
C ASN A 32 13.37 11.50 34.48
N PRO A 33 14.04 10.33 34.42
CA PRO A 33 13.42 9.11 33.94
C PRO A 33 12.27 8.62 34.84
N ASP A 34 12.24 9.04 36.12
CA ASP A 34 11.21 8.63 37.07
C ASP A 34 9.94 9.51 37.02
N SER A 35 9.96 10.61 36.25
CA SER A 35 8.78 11.45 36.05
C SER A 35 7.69 10.69 35.27
N PRO A 36 6.46 10.58 35.79
CA PRO A 36 5.37 9.87 35.13
C PRO A 36 5.01 10.54 33.79
N VAL A 37 5.17 11.86 33.68
CA VAL A 37 4.97 12.60 32.43
C VAL A 37 6.06 12.27 31.42
N GLY A 38 7.31 12.18 31.87
CA GLY A 38 8.44 11.77 31.02
C GLY A 38 8.21 10.37 30.43
N ARG A 39 7.80 9.42 31.28
CA ARG A 39 7.46 8.05 30.86
C ARG A 39 6.26 8.02 29.92
N ALA A 40 5.22 8.80 30.18
CA ALA A 40 4.06 8.90 29.29
C ALA A 40 4.45 9.43 27.90
N LEU A 41 5.36 10.40 27.82
CA LEU A 41 5.87 10.91 26.54
C LEU A 41 6.70 9.87 25.79
N ILE A 42 7.53 9.07 26.49
CA ILE A 42 8.27 7.96 25.87
C ILE A 42 7.31 6.89 25.33
N VAL A 43 6.35 6.46 26.14
CA VAL A 43 5.37 5.45 25.69
C VAL A 43 4.52 5.98 24.55
N GLY A 44 4.07 7.24 24.64
CA GLY A 44 3.29 7.90 23.60
C GLY A 44 4.06 8.04 22.29
N SER A 45 5.34 8.41 22.33
CA SER A 45 6.16 8.52 21.11
C SER A 45 6.43 7.17 20.46
N LEU A 46 6.65 6.12 21.26
CA LEU A 46 6.80 4.75 20.74
C LEU A 46 5.51 4.23 20.11
N LEU A 47 4.37 4.46 20.76
CA LEU A 47 3.07 4.07 20.20
C LEU A 47 2.77 4.85 18.91
N PHE A 48 2.99 6.16 18.91
CA PHE A 48 2.79 6.98 17.72
C PHE A 48 3.68 6.52 16.56
N GLY A 49 4.97 6.29 16.82
CA GLY A 49 5.91 5.79 15.82
C GLY A 49 5.52 4.40 15.30
N GLY A 50 5.19 3.48 16.22
CA GLY A 50 4.80 2.11 15.86
C GLY A 50 3.49 2.05 15.07
N ILE A 51 2.45 2.77 15.51
CA ILE A 51 1.17 2.84 14.80
C ILE A 51 1.34 3.52 13.45
N GLY A 52 2.08 4.63 13.38
CA GLY A 52 2.34 5.33 12.12
C GLY A 52 3.05 4.43 11.11
N MET A 53 4.08 3.71 11.55
CA MET A 53 4.81 2.78 10.68
C MET A 53 3.94 1.60 10.23
N TYR A 54 3.10 1.07 11.12
CA TYR A 54 2.15 0.01 10.79
C TYR A 54 1.13 0.45 9.71
N VAL A 55 0.53 1.64 9.87
CA VAL A 55 -0.44 2.17 8.89
C VAL A 55 0.22 2.40 7.53
N LEU A 56 1.42 2.99 7.52
CA LEU A 56 2.16 3.20 6.28
C LEU A 56 2.47 1.89 5.57
N HIS A 57 2.92 0.88 6.33
CA HIS A 57 3.19 -0.45 5.78
C HIS A 57 1.95 -1.07 5.16
N ASN A 58 0.83 -1.10 5.91
CA ASN A 58 -0.42 -1.69 5.45
C ASN A 58 -1.00 -1.00 4.22
N ASN A 59 -0.77 0.31 4.06
CA ASN A 59 -1.22 1.06 2.89
C ASN A 59 -0.28 0.91 1.67
N SER A 60 0.85 0.21 1.83
CA SER A 60 1.86 0.03 0.77
C SER A 60 2.10 -1.42 0.36
N SER A 61 1.70 -2.40 1.18
CA SER A 61 1.98 -3.81 0.93
C SER A 61 0.72 -4.57 0.57
N TRP A 62 0.76 -5.39 -0.48
CA TRP A 62 -0.31 -6.34 -0.77
C TRP A 62 -0.31 -7.50 0.23
N SER A 63 -1.50 -7.91 0.67
CA SER A 63 -1.71 -9.24 1.24
C SER A 63 -2.22 -10.23 0.19
N GLU A 64 -2.00 -11.53 0.42
CA GLU A 64 -2.48 -12.59 -0.47
C GLU A 64 -4.00 -12.50 -0.69
N GLY A 65 -4.75 -12.24 0.38
CA GLY A 65 -6.20 -12.13 0.34
C GLY A 65 -6.67 -10.91 -0.45
N GLU A 66 -6.01 -9.76 -0.31
CA GLU A 66 -6.33 -8.56 -1.08
C GLU A 66 -6.03 -8.76 -2.57
N LEU A 67 -4.88 -9.33 -2.92
CA LEU A 67 -4.55 -9.58 -4.32
C LEU A 67 -5.58 -10.52 -4.96
N ARG A 68 -5.94 -11.60 -4.26
CA ARG A 68 -6.98 -12.54 -4.69
C ARG A 68 -8.31 -11.84 -4.93
N ASN A 69 -8.77 -11.06 -3.95
CA ASN A 69 -10.05 -10.37 -4.03
C ASN A 69 -10.05 -9.34 -5.17
N ALA A 70 -8.98 -8.56 -5.31
CA ALA A 70 -8.84 -7.55 -6.34
C ALA A 70 -8.86 -8.16 -7.74
N VAL A 71 -8.15 -9.27 -7.95
CA VAL A 71 -8.14 -10.01 -9.23
C VAL A 71 -9.52 -10.57 -9.56
N HIS A 72 -10.21 -11.18 -8.60
CA HIS A 72 -11.55 -11.71 -8.82
C HIS A 72 -12.59 -10.60 -9.05
N ALA A 73 -12.50 -9.49 -8.33
CA ALA A 73 -13.37 -8.32 -8.52
C ALA A 73 -13.13 -7.67 -9.88
N ALA A 74 -11.88 -7.54 -10.31
CA ALA A 74 -11.53 -7.06 -11.66
C ALA A 74 -12.11 -7.96 -12.74
N MET A 75 -11.98 -9.28 -12.61
CA MET A 75 -12.58 -10.25 -13.53
C MET A 75 -14.11 -10.12 -13.59
N ALA A 76 -14.77 -10.00 -12.44
CA ALA A 76 -16.21 -9.78 -12.39
C ALA A 76 -16.61 -8.46 -13.06
N GLY A 77 -15.83 -7.39 -12.87
CA GLY A 77 -16.04 -6.09 -13.50
C GLY A 77 -15.87 -6.13 -15.03
N LEU A 78 -14.80 -6.74 -15.51
CA LEU A 78 -14.53 -6.88 -16.95
C LEU A 78 -15.58 -7.75 -17.66
N ASN A 79 -16.10 -8.76 -16.98
CA ASN A 79 -17.16 -9.64 -17.51
C ASN A 79 -18.56 -9.02 -17.42
N ALA A 80 -18.75 -7.91 -16.70
CA ALA A 80 -20.08 -7.32 -16.49
C ALA A 80 -20.61 -6.57 -17.71
N GLY A 81 -19.74 -6.15 -18.64
CA GLY A 81 -20.17 -5.45 -19.84
C GLY A 81 -19.03 -5.08 -20.80
N PRO A 82 -19.35 -4.34 -21.87
CA PRO A 82 -18.38 -3.95 -22.88
C PRO A 82 -17.26 -3.11 -22.29
N THR A 83 -16.02 -3.46 -22.63
CA THR A 83 -14.81 -2.76 -22.19
C THR A 83 -14.16 -2.05 -23.36
N GLU A 84 -13.69 -0.83 -23.15
CA GLU A 84 -13.06 -0.02 -24.20
C GLU A 84 -11.55 -0.22 -24.24
N VAL A 85 -11.03 -0.64 -25.38
CA VAL A 85 -9.62 -1.00 -25.58
C VAL A 85 -9.06 -0.33 -26.83
N GLY A 86 -7.73 -0.18 -26.90
CA GLY A 86 -7.02 0.40 -28.04
C GLY A 86 -6.85 1.93 -27.98
N GLY A 87 -6.09 2.45 -28.93
CA GLY A 87 -5.76 3.88 -29.02
C GLY A 87 -5.06 4.40 -27.76
N TRP A 88 -5.61 5.45 -27.15
CA TRP A 88 -5.04 6.10 -25.96
C TRP A 88 -5.32 5.37 -24.64
N ARG A 89 -6.32 4.47 -24.60
CA ARG A 89 -6.61 3.65 -23.41
C ARG A 89 -5.60 2.53 -23.18
N GLY A 90 -4.83 2.18 -24.21
CA GLY A 90 -3.88 1.06 -24.16
C GLY A 90 -4.53 -0.28 -24.46
N GLY A 91 -3.77 -1.35 -24.27
CA GLY A 91 -4.18 -2.73 -24.50
C GLY A 91 -4.76 -3.38 -23.24
N TYR A 92 -4.90 -4.71 -23.28
CA TYR A 92 -5.49 -5.46 -22.19
C TYR A 92 -4.70 -5.34 -20.88
N THR A 93 -3.37 -5.22 -20.93
CA THR A 93 -2.54 -5.00 -19.73
C THR A 93 -2.97 -3.75 -18.95
N GLN A 94 -3.22 -2.62 -19.64
CA GLN A 94 -3.66 -1.38 -19.01
C GLN A 94 -5.07 -1.54 -18.44
N VAL A 95 -5.98 -2.09 -19.24
CA VAL A 95 -7.39 -2.31 -18.87
C VAL A 95 -7.52 -3.23 -17.65
N ILE A 96 -6.75 -4.31 -17.59
CA ILE A 96 -6.72 -5.22 -16.43
C ILE A 96 -6.14 -4.50 -15.22
N SER A 97 -5.04 -3.76 -15.38
CA SER A 97 -4.45 -2.99 -14.28
C SER A 97 -5.41 -1.93 -13.74
N GLU A 98 -6.16 -1.26 -14.61
CA GLU A 98 -7.20 -0.30 -14.23
C GLU A 98 -8.37 -0.99 -13.52
N ALA A 99 -8.87 -2.12 -14.05
CA ALA A 99 -9.94 -2.87 -13.41
C ALA A 99 -9.56 -3.38 -12.00
N ILE A 100 -8.30 -3.77 -11.78
CA ILE A 100 -7.79 -4.13 -10.45
C ILE A 100 -7.76 -2.90 -9.54
N LYS A 101 -7.33 -1.74 -10.01
CA LYS A 101 -7.35 -0.50 -9.22
C LYS A 101 -8.77 -0.05 -8.89
N ASP A 102 -9.67 -0.14 -9.85
CA ASP A 102 -11.07 0.27 -9.71
C ASP A 102 -11.89 -0.69 -8.85
N SER A 103 -11.37 -1.89 -8.57
CA SER A 103 -11.99 -2.81 -7.61
C SER A 103 -12.06 -2.24 -6.19
N GLY A 104 -11.18 -1.28 -5.86
CA GLY A 104 -11.06 -0.72 -4.52
C GLY A 104 -10.43 -1.66 -3.49
N GLU A 105 -9.93 -2.82 -3.94
CA GLU A 105 -9.22 -3.79 -3.11
C GLU A 105 -7.70 -3.59 -3.19
N GLY A 106 -7.05 -3.68 -2.04
CA GLY A 106 -5.59 -3.57 -1.91
C GLY A 106 -5.06 -2.21 -1.46
N PRO A 107 -3.73 -2.10 -1.32
CA PRO A 107 -3.05 -0.90 -0.83
C PRO A 107 -3.14 0.28 -1.82
N GLU A 108 -3.22 1.50 -1.30
CA GLU A 108 -3.20 2.73 -2.12
C GLU A 108 -1.90 2.89 -2.93
N HIS A 109 -0.78 2.34 -2.43
CA HIS A 109 0.56 2.55 -3.00
C HIS A 109 1.36 1.26 -3.23
N GLY A 110 0.68 0.11 -3.38
CA GLY A 110 1.37 -1.17 -3.54
C GLY A 110 1.91 -1.44 -4.94
N SER A 111 2.90 -2.32 -5.00
CA SER A 111 3.48 -2.82 -6.24
C SER A 111 2.51 -3.82 -6.91
N LEU A 112 2.07 -3.53 -8.13
CA LEU A 112 1.24 -4.44 -8.92
C LEU A 112 1.78 -4.48 -10.34
N HIS A 113 2.09 -5.67 -10.82
CA HIS A 113 2.59 -5.91 -12.15
C HIS A 113 1.62 -6.79 -12.92
N VAL A 114 1.13 -6.27 -14.03
CA VAL A 114 0.34 -7.02 -15.01
C VAL A 114 1.20 -7.16 -16.26
N SER A 115 1.39 -8.38 -16.75
CA SER A 115 2.18 -8.61 -17.95
C SER A 115 1.55 -9.67 -18.84
N ALA A 116 1.63 -9.47 -20.15
CA ALA A 116 1.26 -10.49 -21.12
C ALA A 116 2.18 -11.70 -20.98
N TYR A 117 1.60 -12.88 -20.68
CA TYR A 117 2.32 -14.13 -20.72
C TYR A 117 2.59 -14.48 -22.19
N ARG A 118 3.86 -14.57 -22.55
CA ARG A 118 4.28 -14.96 -23.90
C ARG A 118 4.99 -16.30 -23.81
N GLU A 119 4.31 -17.35 -24.23
CA GLU A 119 5.00 -18.58 -24.59
C GLU A 119 5.74 -18.33 -25.90
N TRP A 120 7.08 -18.36 -25.87
CA TRP A 120 7.87 -18.31 -27.10
C TRP A 120 7.65 -19.62 -27.86
N GLY A 121 6.67 -19.64 -28.76
CA GLY A 121 6.53 -20.71 -29.72
C GLY A 121 7.70 -20.72 -30.70
N ASP A 122 8.16 -21.90 -31.09
CA ASP A 122 9.25 -22.13 -32.05
C ASP A 122 8.97 -21.61 -33.49
N GLY A 123 7.84 -20.91 -33.71
CA GLY A 123 7.43 -20.34 -34.99
C GLY A 123 7.22 -18.83 -34.87
N GLY A 124 8.08 -18.06 -35.55
CA GLY A 124 8.21 -16.59 -35.46
C GLY A 124 7.03 -15.72 -35.92
N GLY A 125 5.81 -16.00 -35.47
CA GLY A 125 4.73 -15.02 -35.38
C GLY A 125 4.67 -14.46 -33.96
N ALA A 126 4.42 -13.17 -33.78
CA ALA A 126 4.14 -12.62 -32.46
C ALA A 126 2.78 -13.17 -31.99
N PRO A 127 2.70 -13.99 -30.93
CA PRO A 127 1.41 -14.43 -30.42
C PRO A 127 0.67 -13.20 -29.86
N VAL A 128 -0.60 -13.01 -30.26
CA VAL A 128 -1.49 -12.11 -29.52
C VAL A 128 -1.68 -12.75 -28.15
N ALA A 129 -1.26 -12.05 -27.10
CA ALA A 129 -1.35 -12.60 -25.75
C ALA A 129 -2.81 -12.66 -25.32
N ASP A 130 -3.34 -13.87 -25.24
CA ASP A 130 -4.63 -14.20 -24.63
C ASP A 130 -4.47 -14.51 -23.13
N ARG A 131 -3.22 -14.64 -22.64
CA ARG A 131 -2.90 -14.88 -21.23
C ARG A 131 -2.10 -13.75 -20.60
N PHE A 132 -2.45 -13.42 -19.36
CA PHE A 132 -1.83 -12.35 -18.58
C PHE A 132 -1.48 -12.87 -17.20
N GLU A 133 -0.28 -12.52 -16.74
CA GLU A 133 0.21 -12.76 -15.39
C GLU A 133 -0.03 -11.51 -14.53
N VAL A 134 -0.63 -11.70 -13.37
CA VAL A 134 -0.77 -10.67 -12.32
C VAL A 134 0.00 -11.10 -11.08
N ARG A 135 0.91 -10.22 -10.66
CA ARG A 135 1.76 -10.43 -9.48
C ARG A 135 1.98 -9.13 -8.71
N SER A 136 2.40 -9.27 -7.46
CA SER A 136 2.92 -8.17 -6.63
C SER A 136 4.31 -8.56 -6.11
N ASP A 137 5.14 -7.58 -5.78
CA ASP A 137 6.45 -7.85 -5.16
C ASP A 137 6.30 -8.22 -3.67
N ASP A 138 5.12 -8.02 -3.08
CA ASP A 138 4.83 -8.23 -1.65
C ASP A 138 4.32 -9.63 -1.32
N VAL A 139 3.87 -10.41 -2.32
CA VAL A 139 3.33 -11.77 -2.15
C VAL A 139 3.89 -12.72 -3.22
N GLU A 140 3.99 -14.00 -2.88
CA GLU A 140 4.51 -15.02 -3.80
C GLU A 140 3.45 -15.54 -4.80
N ASP A 141 2.17 -15.31 -4.50
CA ASP A 141 1.06 -15.77 -5.32
C ASP A 141 1.02 -15.07 -6.69
N VAL A 142 0.72 -15.87 -7.71
CA VAL A 142 0.59 -15.44 -9.10
C VAL A 142 -0.78 -15.87 -9.60
N TYR A 143 -1.43 -14.96 -10.32
CA TYR A 143 -2.72 -15.21 -10.95
C TYR A 143 -2.61 -15.11 -12.46
N CYS A 144 -3.09 -16.15 -13.15
CA CYS A 144 -3.13 -16.20 -14.60
C CYS A 144 -4.53 -15.87 -15.08
N LEU A 145 -4.65 -14.80 -15.86
CA LEU A 145 -5.89 -14.45 -16.54
C LEU A 145 -5.84 -14.95 -17.98
N SER A 146 -6.91 -15.59 -18.41
CA SER A 146 -7.16 -15.84 -19.83
C SER A 146 -8.25 -14.90 -20.31
N VAL A 147 -8.00 -14.17 -21.39
CA VAL A 147 -8.86 -13.13 -21.95
C VAL A 147 -9.24 -13.50 -23.37
N SER A 148 -10.54 -13.49 -23.63
CA SER A 148 -11.12 -13.72 -24.96
C SER A 148 -12.14 -12.62 -25.28
N PRO A 149 -12.22 -12.13 -26.52
CA PRO A 149 -11.38 -12.43 -27.69
C PRO A 149 -9.94 -11.88 -27.55
N PRO A 150 -8.99 -12.28 -28.44
CA PRO A 150 -7.64 -11.70 -28.44
C PRO A 150 -7.66 -10.20 -28.73
N GLU A 151 -6.64 -9.49 -28.25
CA GLU A 151 -6.54 -8.04 -28.37
C GLU A 151 -6.62 -7.59 -29.84
N PRO A 152 -7.52 -6.63 -30.19
CA PRO A 152 -7.65 -6.16 -31.55
C PRO A 152 -6.43 -5.32 -31.96
N GLU A 153 -5.84 -5.59 -33.11
CA GLU A 153 -4.77 -4.78 -33.69
C GLU A 153 -5.32 -3.46 -34.26
N THR A 154 -5.64 -2.52 -33.38
CA THR A 154 -6.20 -1.22 -33.79
C THR A 154 -5.58 -0.04 -33.04
N PHE A 155 -5.43 1.07 -33.77
CA PHE A 155 -5.00 2.35 -33.22
C PHE A 155 -6.19 3.19 -32.70
N THR A 156 -7.42 2.71 -32.85
CA THR A 156 -8.64 3.40 -32.39
C THR A 156 -9.22 2.75 -31.15
N VAL A 157 -9.98 3.51 -30.36
CA VAL A 157 -10.76 2.94 -29.25
C VAL A 157 -11.89 2.10 -29.82
N VAL A 158 -12.04 0.87 -29.35
CA VAL A 158 -13.13 -0.05 -29.69
C VAL A 158 -13.72 -0.65 -28.42
N SER A 159 -15.03 -0.92 -28.42
CA SER A 159 -15.70 -1.62 -27.32
C SER A 159 -15.73 -3.12 -27.63
N VAL A 160 -15.27 -3.93 -26.67
CA VAL A 160 -15.20 -5.38 -26.79
C VAL A 160 -15.85 -6.01 -25.56
N ASP A 161 -16.72 -7.01 -25.77
CA ASP A 161 -17.21 -7.85 -24.69
C ASP A 161 -16.13 -8.88 -24.34
N LEU A 162 -15.54 -8.73 -23.15
CA LEU A 162 -14.48 -9.60 -22.68
C LEU A 162 -15.06 -10.77 -21.89
N VAL A 163 -14.46 -11.94 -22.10
CA VAL A 163 -14.60 -13.10 -21.23
C VAL A 163 -13.24 -13.35 -20.60
N VAL A 164 -13.18 -13.11 -19.30
CA VAL A 164 -11.98 -13.25 -18.48
C VAL A 164 -12.16 -14.39 -17.51
N THR A 165 -11.24 -15.34 -17.52
CA THR A 165 -11.14 -16.42 -16.53
C THR A 165 -9.85 -16.30 -15.75
N VAL A 166 -9.86 -16.75 -14.49
CA VAL A 166 -8.71 -16.71 -13.58
C VAL A 166 -8.38 -18.13 -13.14
N ASP A 167 -7.11 -18.49 -13.28
CA ASP A 167 -6.51 -19.67 -12.68
C ASP A 167 -5.44 -19.23 -11.68
N ALA A 168 -5.47 -19.81 -10.48
CA ALA A 168 -4.43 -19.57 -9.46
C ALA A 168 -3.25 -20.51 -9.70
N GLY A 169 -2.03 -19.99 -9.68
CA GLY A 169 -0.80 -20.77 -9.86
C GLY A 169 0.14 -20.18 -10.91
N ARG A 170 1.07 -21.01 -11.40
CA ARG A 170 2.05 -20.56 -12.39
C ARG A 170 1.43 -20.53 -13.79
N CYS A 171 1.66 -19.41 -14.46
CA CYS A 171 1.61 -19.28 -15.90
C CYS A 171 2.96 -19.82 -16.43
#